data_AF-B4XU13-F1
#
_entry.id   AF-B4XU13-F1
#
_cell.length_a   1.000
_cell.length_b   1.000
_cell.length_c   1.000
_cell.angle_alpha   90.00
_cell.angle_beta   90.00
_cell.angle_gamma   90.00
#
_symmetry.space_group_name_H-M   'P 1'
#
loop_
_entity.id
_entity.type
_entity.pdbx_description
1 polymer ?
#
loop_
_entity_poly.entity_id
_entity_poly.type
_entity_poly.pdbx_seq_one_letter_code
_entity_poly.pdbx_strand_id
1 'polypeptide(L)'
;DGNIEFLGRIDHQVKIRGFRIELGEIETVLSHHPAVEQAIVIAHEDETGHKSLIAYIVGNSQPSDAVEHNQEVNLFDEQILQSYLESRLPEYMM
;
A
#
# COMPACT_ATOMS: atom_id res chain seq x y z
N ASP A 1 -35.76 23.22 1.48
CA ASP A 1 -34.75 23.56 0.45
C ASP A 1 -33.76 22.41 0.31
N GLY A 2 -34.20 21.34 -0.38
CA GLY A 2 -33.50 20.06 -0.49
C GLY A 2 -32.30 20.10 -1.43
N ASN A 3 -31.29 20.88 -1.06
CA ASN A 3 -29.99 20.83 -1.72
C ASN A 3 -29.26 19.56 -1.29
N ILE A 4 -28.98 18.69 -2.24
CA ILE A 4 -28.08 17.55 -2.06
C ILE A 4 -26.67 18.08 -2.32
N GLU A 5 -25.86 18.22 -1.28
CA GLU A 5 -24.43 18.48 -1.41
C GLU A 5 -23.72 17.18 -1.76
N PHE A 6 -22.99 17.18 -2.88
CA PHE A 6 -22.16 16.06 -3.28
C PHE A 6 -20.88 16.05 -2.44
N LEU A 7 -20.90 15.33 -1.31
CA LEU A 7 -19.77 15.18 -0.37
C LEU A 7 -18.55 14.42 -0.93
N GLY A 8 -18.55 14.11 -2.24
CA GLY A 8 -17.57 13.22 -2.83
C GLY A 8 -17.76 11.77 -2.37
N ARG A 9 -16.81 10.90 -2.71
CA ARG A 9 -16.83 9.50 -2.28
C ARG A 9 -16.34 9.40 -0.84
N ILE A 10 -17.02 8.62 -0.01
CA ILE A 10 -16.57 8.30 1.36
C ILE A 10 -15.50 7.19 1.36
N ASP A 11 -15.39 6.44 0.26
CA ASP A 11 -14.40 5.39 0.08
C ASP A 11 -13.12 5.91 -0.59
N HIS A 12 -11.96 5.37 -0.20
CA HIS A 12 -10.63 5.75 -0.70
C HIS A 12 -10.32 5.21 -2.10
N GLN A 13 -11.33 5.08 -2.96
CA GLN A 13 -11.17 4.42 -4.25
C GLN A 13 -10.62 5.36 -5.32
N VAL A 14 -9.64 4.88 -6.08
CA VAL A 14 -8.92 5.68 -7.08
C VAL A 14 -9.00 5.06 -8.47
N LYS A 15 -8.83 5.89 -9.50
CA LYS A 15 -8.70 5.43 -10.88
C LYS A 15 -7.24 5.52 -11.33
N ILE A 16 -6.65 4.38 -11.66
CA ILE A 16 -5.27 4.26 -12.18
C ILE A 16 -5.35 3.46 -13.48
N ARG A 17 -4.82 3.98 -14.59
CA ARG A 17 -4.77 3.29 -15.90
C ARG A 17 -6.11 2.70 -16.37
N GLY A 18 -7.24 3.34 -16.00
CA GLY A 18 -8.60 2.88 -16.34
C GLY A 18 -9.19 1.86 -15.36
N PHE A 19 -8.41 1.34 -14.42
CA PHE A 19 -8.85 0.45 -13.36
C PHE A 19 -9.32 1.22 -12.14
N ARG A 20 -10.30 0.64 -11.46
CA ARG A 20 -10.88 1.17 -10.23
C ARG A 20 -10.27 0.38 -9.08
N ILE A 21 -9.36 1.01 -8.34
CA ILE A 21 -8.54 0.36 -7.32
C ILE A 21 -9.03 0.78 -5.94
N GLU A 22 -9.30 -0.21 -5.08
CA GLU A 22 -9.65 -0.02 -3.68
C GLU A 22 -8.36 0.00 -2.84
N LEU A 23 -7.90 1.19 -2.42
CA LEU A 23 -6.65 1.31 -1.66
C LEU A 23 -6.68 0.52 -0.35
N GLY A 24 -7.85 0.47 0.30
CA GLY A 24 -8.06 -0.30 1.52
C GLY A 24 -7.84 -1.80 1.36
N GLU A 25 -7.99 -2.36 0.15
CA GLU A 25 -7.68 -3.77 -0.10
C GLU A 25 -6.17 -4.03 -0.04
N ILE A 26 -5.38 -3.13 -0.63
CA ILE A 26 -3.91 -3.19 -0.61
C ILE A 26 -3.40 -2.99 0.82
N GLU A 27 -3.93 -2.00 1.53
CA GLU A 27 -3.64 -1.76 2.96
C GLU A 27 -3.97 -2.97 3.81
N THR A 28 -5.14 -3.59 3.58
CA THR A 28 -5.55 -4.81 4.27
C THR A 28 -4.55 -5.92 4.00
N VAL A 29 -4.17 -6.18 2.75
CA VAL A 29 -3.18 -7.21 2.43
C VAL A 29 -1.83 -6.92 3.10
N LEU A 30 -1.32 -5.68 2.99
CA LEU A 30 -0.07 -5.27 3.64
C LEU A 30 -0.11 -5.49 5.17
N SER A 31 -1.21 -5.14 5.83
CA SER A 31 -1.37 -5.31 7.29
C SER A 31 -1.35 -6.77 7.76
N HIS A 32 -1.58 -7.74 6.86
CA HIS A 32 -1.46 -9.17 7.16
C HIS A 32 -0.04 -9.71 6.96
N HIS A 33 0.91 -8.89 6.49
CA HIS A 33 2.29 -9.29 6.37
C HIS A 33 2.98 -9.29 7.75
N PRO A 34 3.68 -10.35 8.17
CA PRO A 34 4.23 -10.47 9.53
C PRO A 34 5.20 -9.36 9.96
N ALA A 35 5.81 -8.69 8.98
CA ALA A 35 6.71 -7.58 9.24
C ALA A 35 5.95 -6.27 9.49
N VAL A 36 4.77 -6.08 8.87
CA VAL A 36 4.08 -4.79 8.81
C VAL A 36 3.25 -4.55 10.08
N GLU A 37 3.46 -3.38 10.71
CA GLU A 37 2.65 -2.90 11.83
C GLU A 37 1.45 -2.09 11.31
N GLN A 38 1.75 -1.17 10.39
CA GLN A 38 0.78 -0.25 9.81
C GLN A 38 1.11 -0.02 8.34
N ALA A 39 0.09 0.13 7.51
CA ALA A 39 0.23 0.52 6.13
C ALA A 39 -0.89 1.49 5.74
N ILE A 40 -0.52 2.53 4.98
CA ILE A 40 -1.44 3.43 4.30
C ILE A 40 -1.00 3.49 2.84
N VAL A 41 -1.95 3.38 1.92
CA VAL A 41 -1.71 3.45 0.48
C VAL A 41 -2.40 4.70 -0.06
N ILE A 42 -1.65 5.48 -0.84
CA ILE A 42 -2.17 6.67 -1.49
C ILE A 42 -2.00 6.56 -3.01
N ALA A 43 -2.89 7.21 -3.75
CA ALA A 43 -2.60 7.54 -5.13
C ALA A 43 -1.73 8.80 -5.18
N HIS A 44 -0.59 8.69 -5.83
CA HIS A 44 0.28 9.81 -6.14
C HIS A 44 0.13 10.15 -7.62
N GLU A 45 0.01 11.44 -7.93
CA GLU A 45 0.02 11.96 -9.28
C GLU A 45 1.26 12.84 -9.42
N ASP A 46 2.13 12.52 -10.37
CA ASP A 46 3.33 13.31 -10.63
C ASP A 46 3.02 14.57 -11.48
N GLU A 47 4.05 15.38 -11.74
CA GLU A 47 3.91 16.63 -12.51
C GLU A 47 3.40 16.42 -13.95
N THR A 48 3.51 15.19 -14.49
CA THR A 48 3.05 14.84 -15.83
C THR A 48 1.61 14.31 -15.84
N GLY A 49 0.97 14.19 -14.68
CA GLY A 49 -0.36 13.60 -14.50
C GLY A 49 -0.35 12.08 -14.48
N HIS A 50 0.83 11.45 -14.42
CA HIS A 50 0.94 10.00 -14.29
C HIS A 50 0.63 9.59 -12.86
N LYS A 51 -0.29 8.62 -12.71
CA LYS A 51 -0.73 8.14 -11.41
C LYS A 51 -0.06 6.83 -11.04
N SER A 52 0.47 6.77 -9.83
CA SER A 52 1.03 5.58 -9.20
C SER A 52 0.44 5.38 -7.81
N LEU A 53 0.62 4.19 -7.25
CA LEU A 53 0.32 3.91 -5.86
C LEU A 53 1.61 4.01 -5.04
N ILE A 54 1.51 4.63 -3.87
CA ILE A 54 2.61 4.68 -2.89
C ILE A 54 2.09 4.10 -1.59
N ALA A 55 2.77 3.08 -1.07
CA ALA A 55 2.53 2.53 0.25
C ALA A 55 3.54 3.11 1.24
N TYR A 56 3.04 3.73 2.32
CA TYR A 56 3.85 4.04 3.49
C TYR A 56 3.63 2.94 4.51
N ILE A 57 4.73 2.38 5.01
CA ILE A 57 4.72 1.17 5.82
C ILE A 57 5.53 1.43 7.09
N VAL A 58 4.95 1.07 8.24
CA VAL A 58 5.64 1.01 9.54
C VAL A 58 5.91 -0.44 9.87
N GLY A 59 7.10 -0.73 10.38
CA GLY A 59 7.52 -2.09 10.67
C GLY A 59 7.61 -2.49 12.12
N ASN A 60 7.42 -3.80 12.35
CA ASN A 60 7.42 -4.43 13.65
C ASN A 60 8.84 -4.53 14.28
N SER A 61 9.89 -4.17 13.54
CA SER A 61 11.28 -4.27 14.00
C SER A 61 11.65 -3.09 14.92
N GLN A 62 12.22 -3.42 16.07
CA GLN A 62 12.85 -2.41 16.91
C GLN A 62 14.15 -1.96 16.25
N PRO A 63 14.59 -0.69 16.40
CA PRO A 63 15.83 -0.17 15.80
C PRO A 63 17.11 -0.96 16.15
N SER A 64 17.05 -1.88 17.12
CA SER A 64 18.14 -2.76 17.56
C SER A 64 18.36 -3.99 16.69
N ASP A 65 17.41 -4.38 15.83
CA ASP A 65 17.55 -5.57 14.97
C ASP A 65 18.49 -5.34 13.76
N ALA A 66 19.00 -4.10 13.63
CA ALA A 66 19.90 -3.70 12.54
C ALA A 66 21.37 -4.14 12.74
N VAL A 67 21.73 -4.78 13.86
CA VAL A 67 23.12 -5.13 14.16
C VAL A 67 23.23 -6.55 14.72
N GLU A 68 23.05 -7.57 13.88
CA GLU A 68 23.75 -8.84 14.09
C GLU A 68 23.96 -9.61 12.76
N HIS A 69 25.23 -9.88 12.47
CA HIS A 69 25.74 -10.55 11.27
C HIS A 69 25.34 -12.03 11.21
N ASN A 70 24.09 -12.34 10.88
CA ASN A 70 23.68 -13.65 10.37
C ASN A 70 22.55 -13.42 9.35
N GLN A 71 22.40 -14.30 8.36
CA GLN A 71 21.41 -14.20 7.27
C GLN A 71 19.97 -14.32 7.79
N GLU A 72 19.50 -13.38 8.61
CA GLU A 72 18.09 -13.21 8.88
C GLU A 72 17.46 -12.53 7.67
N VAL A 73 16.42 -13.17 7.12
CA VAL A 73 15.65 -12.61 6.01
C VAL A 73 14.98 -11.33 6.53
N ASN A 74 15.43 -10.19 6.04
CA ASN A 74 14.75 -8.93 6.30
C ASN A 74 13.38 -8.98 5.62
N LEU A 75 12.32 -9.28 6.38
CA LEU A 75 10.95 -9.32 5.87
C LEU A 75 10.45 -7.93 5.42
N PHE A 76 11.18 -6.85 5.71
CA PHE A 76 10.97 -5.50 5.15
C PHE A 76 11.65 -5.25 3.80
N ASP A 77 12.29 -6.25 3.23
CA ASP A 77 12.84 -6.14 1.89
C ASP A 77 11.74 -5.87 0.85
N GLU A 78 11.98 -4.86 0.00
CA GLU A 78 11.03 -4.42 -1.02
C GLU A 78 10.59 -5.58 -1.93
N GLN A 79 11.51 -6.47 -2.31
CA GLN A 79 11.22 -7.58 -3.20
C GLN A 79 10.30 -8.62 -2.54
N ILE A 80 10.44 -8.82 -1.23
CA ILE A 80 9.60 -9.73 -0.44
C ILE A 80 8.19 -9.15 -0.32
N LEU A 81 8.07 -7.87 0.01
CA LEU A 81 6.77 -7.19 0.10
C LEU A 81 6.06 -7.16 -1.24
N GLN A 82 6.77 -6.87 -2.33
CA GLN A 82 6.21 -6.90 -3.67
C GLN A 82 5.71 -8.30 -4.05
N SER A 83 6.53 -9.34 -3.85
CA SER A 83 6.14 -10.73 -4.13
C SER A 83 4.93 -11.18 -3.29
N TYR A 84 4.86 -10.72 -2.05
CA TYR A 84 3.72 -10.98 -1.16
C TYR A 84 2.43 -10.37 -1.70
N LEU A 85 2.48 -9.13 -2.19
CA LEU A 85 1.33 -8.46 -2.81
C LEU A 85 0.93 -9.11 -4.13
N GLU A 86 1.88 -9.39 -5.03
CA GLU A 86 1.62 -10.00 -6.35
C GLU A 86 0.94 -11.38 -6.24
N SER A 87 1.21 -12.13 -5.17
CA SER A 87 0.58 -13.42 -4.94
C SER A 87 -0.83 -13.35 -4.34
N ARG A 88 -1.31 -12.15 -3.97
CA ARG A 88 -2.61 -11.91 -3.28
C ARG A 88 -3.50 -10.89 -3.98
N LEU A 89 -2.92 -10.03 -4.79
CA LEU A 89 -3.59 -8.96 -5.52
C LEU A 89 -3.41 -9.17 -7.03
N PRO A 90 -4.39 -8.74 -7.83
CA PRO A 90 -4.24 -8.76 -9.28
C PRO A 90 -3.21 -7.72 -9.75
N GLU A 91 -2.55 -8.00 -10.87
CA GLU A 91 -1.47 -7.16 -11.44
C GLU A 91 -1.85 -5.68 -11.63
N TYR A 92 -3.12 -5.37 -11.91
CA TYR A 92 -3.55 -3.98 -12.10
C TYR A 92 -3.59 -3.16 -10.81
N MET A 93 -3.45 -3.79 -9.64
CA MET A 93 -3.31 -3.13 -8.34
C MET A 93 -1.85 -2.87 -7.95
N MET A 94 -0.90 -3.25 -8.81
CA MET A 94 0.54 -3.05 -8.65
C MET A 94 1.08 -1.88 -9.48
#